data_AF-A0A7X4DMX0-F1
#
_entry.id   AF-A0A7X4DMX0-F1
#
_cell.length_a   1.000
_cell.length_b   1.000
_cell.length_c   1.000
_cell.angle_alpha   90.00
_cell.angle_beta   90.00
_cell.angle_gamma   90.00
#
_symmetry.space_group_name_H-M   'P 1'
#
loop_
_entity.id
_entity.type
_entity.pdbx_description
1 polymer ?
#
loop_
_entity_poly.entity_id
_entity_poly.type
_entity_poly.pdbx_seq_one_letter_code
_entity_poly.pdbx_strand_id
1 'polypeptide(L)'
;VYFGHFKCNLRRIADYPNLSGFVRDLYQHPGVAETVDFLHIKKHYYGSHAAINPTRIVPMGPEFDYTTPHDRARLSQGTLH
;
A
#
# COMPACT_ATOMS: atom_id res chain seq x y z
N VAL A 1 6.23 2.99 2.58
CA VAL A 1 7.65 3.29 2.27
C VAL A 1 7.77 4.55 1.41
N TYR A 2 7.33 4.53 0.15
CA TYR A 2 7.61 5.59 -0.83
C TYR A 2 7.16 7.00 -0.44
N PHE A 3 5.96 7.14 0.11
CA PHE A 3 5.42 8.44 0.54
C PHE A 3 6.36 9.20 1.48
N GLY A 4 6.97 8.51 2.45
CA GLY A 4 7.94 9.09 3.39
C GLY A 4 9.37 8.97 2.88
N HIS A 5 9.89 7.74 2.80
CA HIS A 5 11.30 7.43 2.56
C HIS A 5 11.84 8.03 1.25
N PHE A 6 11.04 8.01 0.18
CA PHE A 6 11.41 8.56 -1.13
C PHE A 6 10.74 9.91 -1.43
N LYS A 7 10.03 10.51 -0.47
CA LYS A 7 9.40 11.83 -0.60
C LYS A 7 8.35 11.91 -1.73
N CYS A 8 7.73 10.78 -2.10
CA CYS A 8 6.62 10.76 -3.06
C CYS A 8 5.30 11.20 -2.37
N ASN A 9 5.25 12.46 -1.91
CA ASN A 9 4.35 12.89 -0.85
C ASN A 9 3.21 13.83 -1.28
N LEU A 10 2.86 13.89 -2.58
CA LEU A 10 1.73 14.72 -3.03
C LEU A 10 0.42 14.31 -2.34
N ARG A 11 0.08 13.01 -2.39
CA ARG A 11 -1.03 12.36 -1.66
C ARG A 11 -0.72 10.87 -1.50
N ARG A 12 -1.28 10.22 -0.48
CA ARG A 12 -1.10 8.77 -0.27
C ARG A 12 -2.04 8.00 -1.20
N ILE A 13 -1.74 6.73 -1.46
CA ILE A 13 -2.66 5.83 -2.18
C ILE A 13 -4.04 5.80 -1.51
N ALA A 14 -4.07 5.81 -0.17
CA ALA A 14 -5.30 5.84 0.62
C ALA A 14 -6.20 7.07 0.35
N ASP A 15 -5.62 8.18 -0.11
CA ASP A 15 -6.34 9.42 -0.36
C ASP A 15 -6.93 9.47 -1.79
N TYR A 16 -6.71 8.45 -2.62
CA TYR A 16 -7.27 8.31 -3.96
C TYR A 16 -8.32 7.19 -3.97
N PRO A 17 -9.63 7.48 -4.03
CA PRO A 17 -10.68 6.46 -3.87
C PRO A 17 -10.57 5.28 -4.84
N ASN A 18 -10.31 5.56 -6.12
CA ASN A 18 -10.19 4.52 -7.14
C ASN A 18 -8.92 3.67 -6.96
N LEU A 19 -7.78 4.27 -6.62
CA LEU A 19 -6.53 3.54 -6.38
C LEU A 19 -6.58 2.74 -5.08
N SER A 20 -7.16 3.32 -4.03
CA SER A 20 -7.37 2.64 -2.74
C SER A 20 -8.31 1.44 -2.89
N GLY A 21 -9.41 1.58 -3.64
CA GLY A 21 -10.28 0.46 -4.01
C GLY A 21 -9.52 -0.61 -4.80
N PHE A 22 -8.76 -0.21 -5.82
CA PHE A 22 -7.99 -1.16 -6.63
C PHE A 22 -6.92 -1.94 -5.83
N VAL A 23 -6.19 -1.27 -4.94
CA VAL A 23 -5.18 -1.95 -4.11
C VAL A 23 -5.82 -2.95 -3.15
N ARG A 24 -6.96 -2.61 -2.55
CA ARG A 24 -7.70 -3.52 -1.65
C ARG A 24 -8.26 -4.73 -2.39
N ASP A 25 -8.81 -4.50 -3.59
CA ASP A 25 -9.29 -5.54 -4.52
C ASP A 25 -8.17 -6.55 -4.84
N LEU A 26 -6.99 -6.06 -5.23
CA LEU A 26 -5.82 -6.92 -5.46
C LEU A 26 -5.36 -7.64 -4.20
N TYR A 27 -5.29 -6.94 -3.06
CA TYR A 27 -4.83 -7.51 -1.80
C TYR A 27 -5.74 -8.64 -1.31
N GLN A 28 -7.05 -8.53 -1.57
CA GLN A 28 -8.06 -9.52 -1.17
C GLN A 28 -8.20 -10.69 -2.17
N HIS A 29 -7.48 -10.65 -3.30
CA HIS A 29 -7.44 -11.78 -4.21
C HIS A 29 -6.77 -13.00 -3.54
N PRO A 30 -7.31 -14.23 -3.69
CA PRO A 30 -6.73 -15.42 -3.10
C PRO A 30 -5.23 -15.55 -3.37
N GLY A 31 -4.44 -15.78 -2.33
CA GLY A 31 -2.99 -15.98 -2.40
C GLY A 31 -2.15 -14.69 -2.42
N VAL A 32 -2.75 -13.50 -2.51
CA VAL A 32 -1.97 -12.24 -2.55
C VAL A 32 -1.57 -11.81 -1.15
N ALA A 33 -2.49 -11.74 -0.19
CA ALA A 33 -2.22 -11.24 1.16
C ALA A 33 -1.09 -12.02 1.86
N GLU A 34 -1.01 -13.33 1.63
CA GLU A 34 0.00 -14.23 2.18
C GLU A 34 1.42 -13.94 1.68
N THR A 35 1.53 -13.28 0.52
CA THR A 35 2.82 -12.92 -0.09
C THR A 35 3.34 -11.54 0.35
N VAL A 36 2.53 -10.78 1.09
CA VAL A 36 2.83 -9.38 1.42
C VAL A 36 3.21 -9.23 2.89
N ASP A 37 4.51 -9.10 3.16
CA ASP A 37 5.03 -8.78 4.50
C ASP A 37 5.41 -7.30 4.63
N PHE A 38 4.53 -6.50 5.23
CA PHE A 38 4.77 -5.07 5.45
C PHE A 38 5.94 -4.78 6.40
N LEU A 39 6.21 -5.66 7.36
CA LEU A 39 7.32 -5.47 8.31
C LEU A 39 8.65 -5.68 7.59
N HIS A 40 8.76 -6.75 6.80
CA HIS A 40 9.94 -7.01 5.97
C HIS A 40 10.19 -5.87 4.99
N ILE A 41 9.14 -5.42 4.27
CA ILE A 41 9.21 -4.29 3.34
C ILE A 41 9.75 -3.04 4.06
N LYS A 42 9.19 -2.64 5.20
CA LYS A 42 9.65 -1.42 5.90
C LYS A 42 11.09 -1.56 6.40
N LYS A 43 11.45 -2.70 7.00
CA LYS A 43 12.82 -2.95 7.50
C LYS A 43 13.85 -2.88 6.38
N HIS A 44 13.57 -3.48 5.23
CA HIS A 44 14.49 -3.45 4.09
C HIS A 44 14.78 -2.01 3.64
N TYR A 45 13.75 -1.20 3.39
CA TYR A 45 13.96 0.15 2.86
C TYR A 45 14.56 1.14 3.88
N TYR A 46 14.06 1.15 5.12
CA TYR A 46 14.54 2.10 6.14
C TYR A 46 15.88 1.66 6.77
N GLY A 47 16.22 0.37 6.74
CA GLY A 47 17.46 -0.17 7.28
C GLY A 47 18.63 -0.17 6.28
N SER A 48 18.39 -0.52 5.01
CA SER A 48 19.47 -0.70 4.02
C SER A 48 19.93 0.61 3.37
N HIS A 49 19.07 1.63 3.30
CA HIS A 49 19.40 2.90 2.65
C HIS A 49 20.01 3.92 3.61
N ALA A 50 21.21 3.65 4.14
CA ALA A 50 21.89 4.54 5.09
C ALA A 50 22.14 5.96 4.53
N ALA A 51 22.32 6.11 3.21
CA ALA A 51 22.46 7.42 2.57
C ALA A 51 21.17 8.25 2.59
N ILE A 52 20.00 7.61 2.68
CA ILE A 52 18.68 8.27 2.69
C ILE A 52 18.14 8.40 4.12
N ASN A 53 18.35 7.38 4.95
CA ASN A 53 17.92 7.32 6.35
C ASN A 53 19.12 6.95 7.27
N PRO A 54 19.98 7.92 7.63
CA PRO A 54 21.19 7.64 8.42
C PRO A 54 20.91 7.04 9.80
N THR A 55 19.75 7.38 10.39
CA THR A 55 19.36 6.90 11.72
C THR A 55 18.87 5.45 11.73
N ARG A 56 18.56 4.89 10.55
CA ARG A 56 17.95 3.56 10.37
C ARG A 56 16.64 3.34 11.15
N ILE A 57 16.03 4.41 11.64
CA ILE A 57 14.75 4.33 12.35
C ILE A 57 13.67 3.90 11.34
N VAL A 58 12.92 2.86 11.69
CA VAL A 58 11.77 2.38 10.93
C VAL A 58 10.51 3.02 11.52
N PRO A 59 9.78 3.89 10.80
CA PRO A 59 8.56 4.51 11.31
C PRO A 59 7.49 3.47 11.63
N MET A 60 6.70 3.65 12.70
CA MET A 60 5.61 2.75 13.07
C MET A 60 4.42 2.84 12.10
N GLY A 61 4.03 4.04 11.72
CA GLY A 61 2.94 4.25 10.78
C GLY A 61 3.33 4.11 9.29
N PRO A 62 2.37 4.43 8.39
CA PRO A 62 0.96 4.65 8.70
C PRO A 62 0.25 3.32 9.00
N GLU A 63 -0.90 3.41 9.67
CA GLU A 63 -1.82 2.28 9.82
C GLU A 63 -2.68 2.17 8.56
N PHE A 64 -2.83 0.95 8.05
CA PHE A 64 -3.69 0.66 6.91
C PHE A 64 -4.35 -0.69 7.10
N ASP A 65 -5.63 -0.77 6.78
CA ASP A 65 -6.37 -2.02 6.71
C ASP A 65 -6.81 -2.29 5.27
N TYR A 66 -6.04 -3.14 4.58
CA TYR A 66 -6.34 -3.55 3.21
C TYR A 66 -7.41 -4.64 3.12
N THR A 67 -7.94 -5.13 4.24
CA THR A 67 -9.04 -6.09 4.28
C THR A 67 -10.43 -5.42 4.23
N THR A 68 -10.48 -4.10 4.37
CA THR A 68 -11.74 -3.34 4.26
C THR A 68 -12.40 -3.47 2.87
N PRO A 69 -13.74 -3.41 2.76
CA PRO A 69 -14.43 -3.52 1.47
C PRO A 69 -13.93 -2.51 0.43
N HIS A 70 -13.61 -3.02 -0.76
CA HIS A 70 -12.95 -2.25 -1.83
C HIS A 70 -13.91 -1.49 -2.77
N ASP A 71 -15.21 -1.76 -2.72
CA ASP A 71 -16.27 -1.11 -3.52
C ASP A 71 -16.00 -1.13 -5.04
N ARG A 72 -15.29 -2.15 -5.55
CA ARG A 72 -15.00 -2.28 -7.00
C ARG A 72 -16.09 -3.03 -7.76
N ALA A 73 -16.94 -3.79 -7.07
CA ALA A 73 -18.08 -4.50 -7.67
C ALA A 73 -19.05 -3.55 -8.40
N ARG A 74 -19.14 -2.27 -8.01
CA ARG A 74 -19.96 -1.28 -8.73
C ARG A 74 -19.50 -1.02 -10.17
N LEU A 75 -18.26 -1.36 -10.50
CA LEU A 75 -17.67 -1.13 -11.82
C LEU A 75 -17.95 -2.28 -12.81
N SER A 76 -18.44 -3.44 -12.33
CA SER A 76 -18.70 -4.61 -13.17
C SER A 76 -20.06 -4.57 -13.89
N GLN A 77 -20.86 -3.52 -13.73
CA GLN A 77 -22.16 -3.36 -14.40
C GLN A 77 -22.06 -2.80 -15.84
N GLY A 78 -20.92 -2.99 -16.52
CA GLY A 78 -20.62 -2.35 -17.81
C GLY A 78 -20.22 -3.31 -18.94
N THR A 79 -20.68 -4.56 -18.95
CA THR A 79 -20.44 -5.47 -20.09
C THR A 79 -21.66 -6.34 -20.36
N LEU A 80 -22.67 -5.72 -20.97
CA LEU A 80 -23.64 -6.39 -21.83
C LEU A 80 -23.80 -5.51 -23.08
N HIS A 81 -23.00 -5.79 -24.10
CA HIS A 81 -23.27 -5.46 -25.50
C HIS A 81 -22.62 -6.53 -26.37
#